data_AF-A0A0F9E9I9-F1
#
_entry.id   AF-A0A0F9E9I9-F1
#
_cell.length_a   1.000
_cell.length_b   1.000
_cell.length_c   1.000
_cell.angle_alpha   90.00
_cell.angle_beta   90.00
_cell.angle_gamma   90.00
#
_symmetry.space_group_name_H-M   'P 1'
#
loop_
_entity.id
_entity.type
_entity.pdbx_description
1 polymer ?
#
loop_
_entity_poly.entity_id
_entity_poly.type
_entity_poly.pdbx_seq_one_letter_code
_entity_poly.pdbx_strand_id
1 'polypeptide(L)' 'MNENERLMVYELDDSGEKKKVEVAEEELQSFLISHPEQVFVIIREDLRRIFFHSKSVETVASRWNF' A
#
# COMPACT_ATOMS: atom_id res chain seq x y z
N MET A 1 18.00 -3.38 -15.29
CA MET A 1 17.66 -2.98 -13.90
C MET A 1 16.26 -3.49 -13.66
N ASN A 2 16.08 -4.43 -12.72
CA ASN A 2 14.84 -5.17 -12.54
C ASN A 2 13.69 -4.26 -12.10
N GLU A 3 12.57 -4.31 -12.80
CA GLU A 3 11.36 -3.51 -12.52
C GLU A 3 10.73 -3.85 -11.15
N ASN A 4 11.03 -5.03 -10.59
CA ASN A 4 10.45 -5.53 -9.34
C ASN A 4 11.06 -4.97 -8.04
N GLU A 5 12.13 -4.17 -8.09
CA GLU A 5 12.69 -3.57 -6.87
C GLU A 5 12.04 -2.22 -6.49
N ARG A 6 11.08 -1.73 -7.27
CA ARG A 6 10.51 -0.38 -7.09
C ARG A 6 9.33 -0.29 -6.15
N LEU A 7 8.67 -1.41 -5.85
CA LEU A 7 7.45 -1.48 -5.04
C LEU A 7 7.74 -2.24 -3.75
N MET A 8 7.63 -1.55 -2.62
CA MET A 8 7.70 -2.19 -1.30
C MET A 8 6.38 -2.00 -0.57
N VAL A 9 5.83 -3.07 0.00
CA VAL A 9 4.57 -3.03 0.75
C VAL A 9 4.83 -3.49 2.16
N TYR A 10 4.31 -2.74 3.13
CA TYR A 10 4.40 -3.05 4.54
C TYR A 10 3.00 -3.05 5.13
N GLU A 11 2.67 -4.07 5.89
CA GLU A 11 1.51 -4.13 6.76
C GLU A 11 1.87 -3.53 8.12
N LEU A 12 1.01 -2.68 8.66
CA LEU A 12 1.09 -2.18 10.03
C LEU A 12 0.12 -3.01 10.87
N ASP A 13 0.68 -3.80 11.79
CA ASP A 13 -0.09 -4.52 12.79
C ASP A 13 -0.52 -3.57 13.93
N ASP A 14 -1.60 -3.90 14.64
CA ASP A 14 -2.13 -3.12 15.77
C ASP A 14 -1.10 -2.97 16.92
N SER A 15 -0.12 -3.88 16.95
CA SER A 15 1.05 -3.84 17.84
C SER A 15 2.06 -2.72 17.50
N GLY A 16 1.88 -2.03 16.37
CA GLY A 16 2.83 -1.03 15.85
C GLY A 16 4.03 -1.62 15.12
N GLU A 17 4.04 -2.93 14.89
CA GLU A 17 5.07 -3.62 14.12
C GLU A 17 4.78 -3.53 12.63
N LYS A 18 5.82 -3.23 11.84
CA LYS A 18 5.75 -3.23 10.37
C LYS A 18 6.18 -4.59 9.84
N LYS A 19 5.32 -5.25 9.09
CA LYS A 19 5.61 -6.52 8.44
C LYS A 19 5.73 -6.31 6.93
N LYS A 20 6.85 -6.69 6.34
CA LYS A 20 7.01 -6.62 4.88
C LYS A 20 6.10 -7.64 4.23
N VAL A 21 5.31 -7.20 3.24
CA VAL A 21 4.44 -8.05 2.44
C VAL A 21 5.04 -8.17 1.05
N GLU A 22 5.28 -9.40 0.62
CA GLU A 22 5.63 -9.70 -0.76
C GLU A 22 4.33 -9.91 -1.54
N VAL A 23 3.98 -8.91 -2.34
CA VAL A 23 2.81 -8.92 -3.21
C VAL A 23 3.21 -8.38 -4.58
N ALA A 24 2.75 -9.02 -5.64
CA ALA A 24 2.97 -8.55 -6.99
C ALA A 24 2.21 -7.24 -7.22
N GLU A 25 2.74 -6.35 -8.07
CA GLU A 25 2.08 -5.08 -8.37
C GLU A 25 0.67 -5.27 -8.96
N GLU A 26 0.51 -6.29 -9.81
CA GLU A 26 -0.77 -6.65 -10.42
C GLU A 26 -1.81 -7.14 -9.39
N GLU A 27 -1.37 -7.74 -8.30
CA GLU A 27 -2.22 -8.28 -7.24
C GLU A 27 -2.39 -7.30 -6.07
N LEU A 28 -1.59 -6.24 -6.01
CA LEU A 28 -1.59 -5.27 -4.91
C LEU A 28 -2.98 -4.69 -4.66
N GLN A 29 -3.68 -4.28 -5.72
CA GLN A 29 -5.01 -3.70 -5.57
C GLN A 29 -6.00 -4.71 -4.96
N SER A 30 -6.03 -5.94 -5.46
CA SER A 30 -6.89 -7.01 -4.95
C SER A 30 -6.53 -7.39 -3.51
N PHE A 31 -5.24 -7.42 -3.19
CA PHE A 31 -4.73 -7.68 -1.85
C PHE A 31 -5.17 -6.62 -0.85
N LEU A 32 -5.01 -5.33 -1.18
CA LEU A 32 -5.44 -4.21 -0.34
C LEU A 32 -6.97 -4.18 -0.13
N ILE A 33 -7.74 -4.63 -1.12
CA ILE A 33 -9.21 -4.76 -1.02
C ILE A 33 -9.60 -5.96 -0.14
N SER A 34 -8.83 -7.05 -0.19
CA SER A 34 -9.06 -8.26 0.62
C SER A 34 -8.78 -8.05 2.11
N HIS A 35 -7.95 -7.06 2.45
CA HIS A 35 -7.56 -6.74 3.83
C HIS A 35 -7.98 -5.33 4.22
N PRO A 36 -9.30 -5.01 4.17
CA PRO A 36 -9.75 -3.64 4.34
C PRO A 36 -9.47 -3.10 5.73
N GLU A 37 -9.37 -3.95 6.76
CA GLU A 37 -9.17 -3.55 8.16
C GLU A 37 -7.71 -3.31 8.55
N GLN A 38 -6.77 -3.69 7.68
CA GLN A 38 -5.35 -3.50 7.91
C GLN A 38 -4.86 -2.22 7.25
N VAL A 39 -3.86 -1.61 7.89
CA VAL A 39 -3.17 -0.44 7.35
C VAL A 39 -1.95 -0.94 6.59
N PHE A 40 -1.82 -0.52 5.33
CA PHE A 40 -0.66 -0.82 4.51
C PHE A 40 0.08 0.45 4.11
N VAL A 41 1.41 0.37 4.11
CA VAL A 41 2.33 1.39 3.62
C VAL A 41 2.95 0.87 2.34
N ILE A 42 2.72 1.58 1.25
CA ILE A 42 3.21 1.20 -0.07
C ILE A 42 4.23 2.25 -0.50
N ILE A 43 5.47 1.83 -0.66
CA ILE A 43 6.59 2.68 -1.08
C ILE A 43 6.86 2.42 -2.56
N ARG A 44 6.76 3.47 -3.36
CA ARG A 44 7.06 3.49 -4.79
C ARG A 44 8.34 4.29 -5.00
N GLU A 45 9.46 3.60 -5.13
CA GLU A 45 10.77 4.25 -5.35
C GLU A 45 10.85 4.93 -6.72
N ASP A 46 10.12 4.43 -7.71
CA ASP A 46 10.01 5.03 -9.04
C ASP A 46 9.36 6.42 -9.00
N LEU A 47 8.36 6.59 -8.13
CA LEU A 47 7.67 7.86 -7.92
C LEU A 47 8.28 8.67 -6.77
N ARG A 48 9.21 8.08 -6.00
CA ARG A 48 9.68 8.58 -4.70
C ARG A 48 8.52 9.00 -3.79
N ARG A 49 7.46 8.18 -3.78
CA ARG A 49 6.23 8.44 -3.03
C ARG A 49 5.90 7.29 -2.11
N ILE A 50 5.29 7.64 -0.99
CA ILE A 50 4.76 6.72 0.01
C ILE A 50 3.25 6.88 0.00
N PHE A 51 2.53 5.77 -0.13
CA PHE A 51 1.09 5.70 -0.07
C PHE A 51 0.68 4.97 1.19
N PHE A 52 -0.40 5.42 1.80
CA PHE A 52 -0.99 4.79 2.98
C PHE A 52 -2.38 4.30 2.59
N HIS A 53 -2.61 3.00 2.72
CA HIS A 53 -3.91 2.37 2.55
C HIS A 53 -4.45 2.06 3.94
N SER A 54 -5.61 2.59 4.30
CA SER A 54 -6.28 2.31 5.57
C SER A 54 -7.78 2.22 5.36
N LYS A 55 -8.49 1.53 6.25
CA LYS A 55 -9.97 1.56 6.35
C LYS A 55 -10.50 2.92 6.81
N SER A 56 -10.05 4.02 6.22
CA SER A 56 -10.69 5.30 6.48
C SER A 56 -11.93 5.36 5.59
N VAL A 57 -13.08 5.06 6.21
CA VAL A 57 -14.39 5.54 5.76
C VAL A 57 -14.19 6.99 5.32
N GLU A 58 -14.57 7.25 4.07
CA GLU A 58 -14.64 8.55 3.40
C GLU A 58 -14.09 9.76 4.17
N THR A 59 -13.17 10.47 3.51
CA THR A 59 -12.80 11.89 3.74
C THR A 59 -11.36 12.06 4.24
N VAL A 60 -10.39 12.01 3.33
CA VAL A 60 -9.41 13.11 3.08
C VAL A 60 -8.43 12.74 1.95
N ALA A 61 -8.93 12.47 0.75
CA ALA A 61 -8.11 12.60 -0.46
C ALA A 61 -9.04 12.88 -1.62
N SER A 62 -9.54 14.12 -1.66
CA SER A 62 -10.28 14.65 -2.79
C SER A 62 -9.56 14.32 -4.10
N ARG A 63 -10.29 13.64 -4.98
CA ARG A 63 -10.17 13.69 -6.44
C ARG A 63 -8.90 13.07 -7.04
N TRP A 64 -8.92 11.74 -7.18
CA TRP A 64 -8.26 11.09 -8.30
C TRP A 64 -9.06 11.40 -9.58
N ASN A 65 -8.45 12.05 -10.56
CA ASN A 65 -8.88 11.98 -11.95
C ASN A 65 -7.73 11.37 -12.75
N PHE A 66 -8.09 10.35 -13.52
CA PHE A 66 -7.29 9.72 -14.56
C PHE A 66 -6.81 10.74 -15.61
#